data_AF-K1ZLL2-F1
#
_entry.id   AF-K1ZLL2-F1
#
_cell.length_a   1.000
_cell.length_b   1.000
_cell.length_c   1.000
_cell.angle_alpha   90.00
_cell.angle_beta   90.00
_cell.angle_gamma   90.00
#
_symmetry.space_group_name_H-M   'P 1'
#
loop_
_entity.id
_entity.type
_entity.pdbx_description
1 polymer ?
#
loop_
_entity_poly.entity_id
_entity_poly.type
_entity_poly.pdbx_seq_one_letter_code
_entity_poly.pdbx_strand_id
1 'polypeptide(L)'
;MIPKINEGDFLKSINKAIAEGRHSNFLKMYLDNYEKYKNFFSESLIDKNPKYQVYTFKVTYLLKKPVWRIFEVCGCQNFDQFAEAIIDSMDWSYDHMHGFSFPDPKTKVRRFGISPFVIYAPGWEDDEHPTFESDEIKIENIDYKKYPKLGFIFDFGDGHEFDIEMINMRMLGKNEVVDEFPKMTDIRGVAPEQYPFCDDEFESEFEEIDKQEVDERKKEIEIELNNLLKKHKSDFDLEYIKDIILNEDDKDDLMKIVSIFDRGGDATEFENILELATDAWNYLPHKNLKGLSPAEVALPQGVKTK
;
A
#
# COMPACT_ATOMS: atom_id res chain seq x y z
N MET A 1 -1.28 30.59 -12.72
CA MET A 1 -0.18 30.03 -13.52
C MET A 1 -0.21 28.54 -13.35
N ILE A 2 -0.23 27.76 -14.44
CA ILE A 2 -0.12 26.30 -14.38
C ILE A 2 1.33 25.96 -14.03
N PRO A 3 1.59 25.10 -13.03
CA PRO A 3 2.95 24.67 -12.70
C PRO A 3 3.58 23.89 -13.86
N LYS A 4 4.91 23.74 -13.82
CA LYS A 4 5.66 22.94 -14.78
C LYS A 4 6.28 21.77 -14.05
N ILE A 5 6.16 20.58 -14.63
CA ILE A 5 6.81 19.38 -14.11
C ILE A 5 8.32 19.61 -14.07
N ASN A 6 8.95 19.32 -12.94
CA ASN A 6 10.39 19.36 -12.79
C ASN A 6 11.01 18.08 -13.38
N GLU A 7 11.52 18.17 -14.61
CA GLU A 7 12.14 17.02 -15.30
C GLU A 7 13.55 16.66 -14.78
N GLY A 8 14.21 17.52 -13.99
CA GLY A 8 15.58 17.29 -13.50
C GLY A 8 16.54 16.78 -14.60
N ASP A 9 17.25 15.68 -14.31
CA ASP A 9 18.10 14.96 -15.27
C ASP A 9 17.39 13.72 -15.90
N PHE A 10 16.07 13.57 -15.73
CA PHE A 10 15.31 12.39 -16.15
C PHE A 10 15.50 12.07 -17.63
N LEU A 11 15.13 13.00 -18.52
CA LEU A 11 15.21 12.79 -19.97
C LEU A 11 16.65 12.50 -20.44
N LYS A 12 17.63 13.18 -19.84
CA LYS A 12 19.04 12.99 -20.16
C LYS A 12 19.53 11.59 -19.74
N SER A 13 19.13 11.13 -18.55
CA SER A 13 19.50 9.83 -18.01
C SER A 13 18.89 8.68 -18.81
N ILE A 14 17.60 8.79 -19.15
CA ILE A 14 16.88 7.79 -19.97
C ILE A 14 17.45 7.73 -21.39
N ASN A 15 17.64 8.87 -22.05
CA ASN A 15 18.19 8.89 -23.41
C ASN A 15 19.63 8.36 -23.47
N LYS A 16 20.45 8.64 -22.44
CA LYS A 16 21.79 8.06 -22.32
C LYS A 16 21.72 6.53 -22.22
N ALA A 17 20.86 5.99 -21.36
CA ALA A 17 20.69 4.54 -21.22
C ALA A 17 20.20 3.87 -22.50
N ILE A 18 19.29 4.51 -23.24
CA ILE A 18 18.83 4.05 -24.56
C ILE A 18 19.99 4.00 -25.55
N ALA A 19 20.80 5.06 -25.62
CA ALA A 19 21.96 5.14 -26.52
C ALA A 19 23.03 4.09 -26.21
N GLU A 20 23.15 3.70 -24.93
CA GLU A 20 24.03 2.60 -24.47
C GLU A 20 23.43 1.20 -24.72
N GLY A 21 22.22 1.09 -25.28
CA GLY A 21 21.55 -0.18 -25.54
C GLY A 21 20.95 -0.86 -24.30
N ARG A 22 20.87 -0.16 -23.16
CA ARG A 22 20.36 -0.71 -21.90
C ARG A 22 18.84 -0.64 -21.88
N HIS A 23 18.18 -1.80 -21.87
CA HIS A 23 16.71 -1.91 -21.76
C HIS A 23 15.94 -0.99 -22.73
N SER A 24 16.47 -0.74 -23.94
CA SER A 24 16.02 0.34 -24.81
C SER A 24 14.53 0.28 -25.19
N ASN A 25 13.94 -0.92 -25.31
CA ASN A 25 12.51 -1.07 -25.60
C ASN A 25 11.64 -0.62 -24.42
N PHE A 26 12.02 -1.02 -23.20
CA PHE A 26 11.32 -0.63 -21.98
C PHE A 26 11.42 0.88 -21.75
N LEU A 27 12.62 1.46 -21.89
CA LEU A 27 12.82 2.89 -21.72
C LEU A 27 12.07 3.75 -22.75
N LYS A 28 11.92 3.28 -23.98
CA LYS A 28 11.08 3.96 -24.99
C LYS A 28 9.60 3.94 -24.60
N MET A 29 9.11 2.82 -24.07
CA MET A 29 7.74 2.73 -23.55
C MET A 29 7.50 3.73 -22.41
N TYR A 30 8.47 3.91 -21.51
CA TYR A 30 8.41 4.91 -20.44
C TYR A 30 8.33 6.34 -20.98
N LEU A 31 9.15 6.69 -21.97
CA LEU A 31 9.08 7.99 -22.63
C LEU A 31 7.72 8.20 -23.31
N ASP A 32 7.17 7.18 -23.96
CA ASP A 32 5.84 7.26 -24.58
C ASP A 32 4.73 7.46 -23.53
N ASN A 33 4.84 6.84 -22.35
CA ASN A 33 3.91 7.04 -21.26
C ASN A 33 4.04 8.45 -20.68
N TYR A 34 5.26 8.95 -20.49
CA TYR A 34 5.49 10.30 -20.01
C TYR A 34 4.96 11.37 -20.98
N GLU A 35 5.13 11.19 -22.29
CA GLU A 35 4.54 12.10 -23.27
C GLU A 35 3.00 12.07 -23.24
N LYS A 36 2.36 10.91 -23.03
CA LYS A 36 0.91 10.83 -22.84
C LYS A 36 0.48 11.57 -21.57
N TYR A 37 1.22 11.42 -20.47
CA TYR A 37 0.97 12.12 -19.22
C TYR A 37 1.03 13.64 -19.43
N LYS A 38 2.11 14.16 -20.02
CA LYS A 38 2.27 15.58 -20.33
C LYS A 38 1.15 16.11 -21.21
N ASN A 39 0.82 15.41 -22.29
CA ASN A 39 -0.25 15.81 -23.20
C ASN A 39 -1.60 15.86 -22.46
N PHE A 40 -1.91 14.84 -21.66
CA PHE A 40 -3.14 14.80 -20.87
C PHE A 40 -3.26 16.01 -19.94
N PHE A 41 -2.23 16.30 -19.13
CA PHE A 41 -2.29 17.42 -18.20
C PHE A 41 -2.25 18.79 -18.88
N SER A 42 -1.58 18.92 -20.03
CA SER A 42 -1.62 20.16 -20.83
C SER A 42 -3.03 20.53 -21.29
N GLU A 43 -3.90 19.54 -21.49
CA GLU A 43 -5.31 19.74 -21.85
C GLU A 43 -6.25 19.79 -20.64
N SER A 44 -5.80 19.32 -19.49
CA SER A 44 -6.63 19.17 -18.28
C SER A 44 -6.46 20.31 -17.30
N LEU A 45 -5.33 21.00 -17.39
CA LEU A 45 -5.00 22.17 -16.58
C LEU A 45 -5.26 23.47 -17.36
N ILE A 46 -5.89 24.45 -16.71
CA ILE A 46 -6.22 25.77 -17.25
C ILE A 46 -5.77 26.89 -16.31
N ASP A 47 -5.40 28.03 -16.88
CA ASP A 47 -4.99 29.24 -16.13
C ASP A 47 -6.03 30.37 -16.23
N LYS A 48 -7.30 30.00 -16.45
CA LYS A 48 -8.38 30.94 -16.76
C LYS A 48 -9.38 31.12 -15.63
N ASN A 49 -9.34 30.23 -14.64
CA ASN A 49 -10.28 30.29 -13.54
C ASN A 49 -9.92 31.47 -12.60
N PRO A 50 -10.91 32.11 -11.96
CA PRO A 50 -10.65 33.15 -10.99
C PRO A 50 -10.03 32.57 -9.70
N LYS A 51 -8.91 33.15 -9.27
CA LYS A 51 -8.19 32.81 -8.03
C LYS A 51 -9.06 32.74 -6.78
N TYR A 52 -10.04 33.62 -6.68
CA TYR A 52 -10.94 33.72 -5.52
C TYR A 52 -12.33 33.13 -5.83
N GLN A 53 -12.39 32.15 -6.73
CA GLN A 53 -13.56 31.29 -6.87
C GLN A 53 -13.52 30.24 -5.76
N VAL A 54 -14.67 29.97 -5.16
CA VAL A 54 -14.88 28.90 -4.19
C VAL A 54 -15.56 27.75 -4.91
N TYR A 55 -14.98 26.56 -4.78
CA TYR A 55 -15.45 25.32 -5.38
C TYR A 55 -16.10 24.47 -4.29
N THR A 56 -17.30 23.97 -4.57
CA THR A 56 -17.98 23.04 -3.67
C THR A 56 -17.79 21.63 -4.19
N PHE A 57 -17.19 20.78 -3.37
CA PHE A 57 -16.94 19.38 -3.67
C PHE A 57 -17.76 18.48 -2.76
N LYS A 58 -18.37 17.46 -3.33
CA LYS A 58 -18.85 16.30 -2.58
C LYS A 58 -17.79 15.21 -2.61
N VAL A 59 -17.31 14.82 -1.44
CA VAL A 59 -16.30 13.78 -1.25
C VAL A 59 -16.99 12.56 -0.65
N THR A 60 -17.00 11.45 -1.37
CA THR A 60 -17.69 10.22 -0.98
C THR A 60 -16.70 9.11 -0.76
N TYR A 61 -16.66 8.55 0.45
CA TYR A 61 -15.81 7.40 0.75
C TYR A 61 -16.41 6.14 0.14
N LEU A 62 -15.57 5.35 -0.55
CA LEU A 62 -16.05 4.27 -1.41
C LEU A 62 -16.21 2.94 -0.68
N LEU A 63 -15.44 2.70 0.39
CA LEU A 63 -15.43 1.41 1.10
C LEU A 63 -16.54 1.28 2.15
N LYS A 64 -17.11 2.40 2.63
CA LYS A 64 -18.22 2.40 3.60
C LYS A 64 -19.31 3.39 3.19
N LYS A 65 -20.51 2.89 2.91
CA LYS A 65 -21.68 3.71 2.54
C LYS A 65 -22.68 3.79 3.69
N PRO A 66 -23.32 4.95 3.94
CA PRO A 66 -23.24 6.21 3.19
C PRO A 66 -22.32 7.25 3.87
N VAL A 67 -20.99 7.16 3.72
CA VAL A 67 -20.04 8.15 4.26
C VAL A 67 -19.67 9.16 3.18
N TRP A 68 -20.02 10.43 3.40
CA TRP A 68 -19.60 11.55 2.54
C TRP A 68 -19.49 12.87 3.31
N ARG A 69 -18.75 13.80 2.73
CA ARG A 69 -18.56 15.18 3.18
C ARG A 69 -18.82 16.15 2.03
N ILE A 70 -19.26 17.37 2.33
CA ILE A 70 -19.26 18.47 1.37
C ILE A 70 -18.26 19.51 1.85
N PHE A 71 -17.32 19.87 0.99
CA PHE A 71 -16.33 20.90 1.24
C PHE A 71 -16.58 22.10 0.35
N GLU A 72 -16.30 23.27 0.88
CA GLU A 72 -15.95 24.43 0.07
C GLU A 72 -14.45 24.63 0.14
N VAL A 73 -13.81 24.91 -0.99
CA VAL A 73 -12.37 25.10 -1.12
C VAL A 73 -12.09 26.33 -1.97
N CYS A 74 -11.16 27.18 -1.54
CA CYS A 74 -10.78 28.34 -2.35
C CYS A 74 -9.89 27.88 -3.52
N GLY A 75 -10.17 28.38 -4.72
CA GLY A 75 -9.44 28.03 -5.94
C GLY A 75 -7.93 28.24 -5.86
N CYS A 76 -7.49 29.19 -5.02
CA CYS A 76 -6.08 29.50 -4.84
C CYS A 76 -5.29 28.51 -3.95
N GLN A 77 -6.00 27.61 -3.25
CA GLN A 77 -5.43 26.55 -2.45
C GLN A 77 -4.98 25.39 -3.34
N ASN A 78 -4.05 24.59 -2.86
CA ASN A 78 -3.55 23.44 -3.57
C ASN A 78 -4.31 22.15 -3.20
N PHE A 79 -4.05 21.08 -3.96
CA PHE A 79 -4.68 19.79 -3.71
C PHE A 79 -4.16 19.14 -2.42
N ASP A 80 -2.97 19.50 -1.95
CA ASP A 80 -2.38 19.01 -0.71
C ASP A 80 -3.18 19.49 0.52
N GLN A 81 -3.46 20.79 0.58
CA GLN A 81 -4.35 21.40 1.58
C GLN A 81 -5.75 20.77 1.55
N PHE A 82 -6.22 20.40 0.35
CA PHE A 82 -7.51 19.72 0.23
C PHE A 82 -7.44 18.25 0.70
N ALA A 83 -6.34 17.54 0.44
CA ALA A 83 -6.11 16.19 0.94
C ALA A 83 -6.14 16.19 2.48
N GLU A 84 -5.34 17.04 3.12
CA GLU A 84 -5.30 17.22 4.58
C GLU A 84 -6.71 17.43 5.14
N ALA A 85 -7.48 18.36 4.57
CA ALA A 85 -8.86 18.62 5.01
C ALA A 85 -9.82 17.43 4.83
N ILE A 86 -9.62 16.59 3.81
CA ILE A 86 -10.41 15.36 3.63
C ILE A 86 -10.08 14.35 4.73
N ILE A 87 -8.79 14.15 5.01
CA ILE A 87 -8.31 13.17 6.01
C ILE A 87 -8.71 13.60 7.42
N ASP A 88 -8.50 14.87 7.76
CA ASP A 88 -8.94 15.44 9.04
C ASP A 88 -10.45 15.29 9.25
N SER A 89 -11.26 15.40 8.19
CA SER A 89 -12.72 15.23 8.28
C SER A 89 -13.19 13.79 8.58
N MET A 90 -12.27 12.83 8.46
CA MET A 90 -12.47 11.44 8.83
C MET A 90 -11.95 11.14 10.24
N ASP A 91 -11.41 12.13 10.95
CA ASP A 91 -10.73 11.97 12.25
C ASP A 91 -9.51 11.05 12.14
N TRP A 92 -8.80 11.14 11.00
CA TRP A 92 -7.61 10.38 10.69
C TRP A 92 -6.36 11.26 10.79
N SER A 93 -5.22 10.63 11.02
CA SER A 93 -3.91 11.27 10.96
C SER A 93 -3.47 11.40 9.50
N TYR A 94 -2.93 12.56 9.13
CA TYR A 94 -2.36 12.77 7.79
C TYR A 94 -0.89 12.32 7.74
N ASP A 95 -0.68 11.01 7.87
CA ASP A 95 0.63 10.38 8.09
C ASP A 95 1.12 9.48 6.95
N HIS A 96 0.29 9.29 5.91
CA HIS A 96 0.60 8.47 4.74
C HIS A 96 0.51 9.26 3.43
N MET A 97 1.06 8.67 2.37
CA MET A 97 1.01 9.23 1.02
C MET A 97 -0.40 9.16 0.42
N HIS A 98 -0.68 10.06 -0.52
CA HIS A 98 -1.96 10.16 -1.20
C HIS A 98 -1.80 10.45 -2.70
N GLY A 99 -2.90 10.39 -3.44
CA GLY A 99 -2.93 10.78 -4.84
C GLY A 99 -4.32 11.14 -5.36
N PHE A 100 -4.36 12.02 -6.36
CA PHE A 100 -5.58 12.42 -7.06
C PHE A 100 -5.56 11.92 -8.50
N SER A 101 -6.51 11.05 -8.84
CA SER A 101 -6.57 10.38 -10.15
C SER A 101 -7.67 10.95 -11.05
N PHE A 102 -7.28 11.28 -12.27
CA PHE A 102 -8.21 11.72 -13.32
C PHE A 102 -8.87 10.51 -14.00
N PRO A 103 -10.05 10.67 -14.62
CA PRO A 103 -10.64 9.60 -15.41
C PRO A 103 -9.80 9.32 -16.66
N ASP A 104 -9.44 8.05 -16.86
CA ASP A 104 -8.77 7.60 -18.08
C ASP A 104 -9.64 7.90 -19.32
N PRO A 105 -9.12 8.55 -20.37
CA PRO A 105 -9.90 8.92 -21.55
C PRO A 105 -10.57 7.74 -22.26
N LYS A 106 -10.02 6.53 -22.18
CA LYS A 106 -10.53 5.30 -22.81
C LYS A 106 -11.53 4.59 -21.91
N THR A 107 -11.18 4.32 -20.65
CA THR A 107 -12.00 3.50 -19.75
C THR A 107 -13.00 4.31 -18.93
N LYS A 108 -12.76 5.63 -18.81
CA LYS A 108 -13.48 6.57 -17.92
C LYS A 108 -13.35 6.26 -16.43
N VAL A 109 -12.53 5.27 -16.07
CA VAL A 109 -12.24 4.89 -14.68
C VAL A 109 -11.25 5.90 -14.10
N ARG A 110 -11.51 6.37 -12.88
CA ARG A 110 -10.70 7.35 -12.14
C ARG A 110 -10.09 6.76 -10.87
N ARG A 111 -10.03 5.43 -10.76
CA ARG A 111 -9.45 4.74 -9.60
C ARG A 111 -7.92 4.69 -9.75
N PHE A 112 -7.22 4.86 -8.63
CA PHE A 112 -5.77 4.63 -8.56
C PHE A 112 -5.42 3.20 -9.02
N GLY A 113 -4.23 3.01 -9.60
CA GLY A 113 -3.79 1.74 -10.19
C GLY A 113 -4.44 1.38 -11.54
N ILE A 114 -5.54 2.05 -11.94
CA ILE A 114 -6.18 1.86 -13.26
C ILE A 114 -5.96 3.07 -14.15
N SER A 115 -6.14 4.29 -13.61
CA SER A 115 -5.84 5.51 -14.36
C SER A 115 -4.37 5.88 -14.22
N PRO A 116 -3.63 6.08 -15.33
CA PRO A 116 -2.24 6.53 -15.28
C PRO A 116 -2.09 8.03 -15.04
N PHE A 117 -3.21 8.77 -14.94
CA PHE A 117 -3.21 10.23 -14.83
C PHE A 117 -3.42 10.65 -13.39
N VAL A 118 -2.33 10.66 -12.62
CA VAL A 118 -2.34 10.90 -11.17
C VAL A 118 -1.48 12.12 -10.82
N ILE A 119 -1.94 12.88 -9.83
CA ILE A 119 -1.16 13.90 -9.10
C ILE A 119 -0.82 13.29 -7.74
N TYR A 120 0.46 13.24 -7.38
CA TYR A 120 0.94 12.55 -6.17
C TYR A 120 1.20 13.50 -5.01
N ALA A 121 1.33 12.94 -3.80
CA ALA A 121 1.79 13.67 -2.63
C ALA A 121 3.22 14.22 -2.81
N PRO A 122 3.58 15.33 -2.15
CA PRO A 122 4.93 15.86 -2.19
C PRO A 122 5.92 14.87 -1.59
N GLY A 123 7.10 14.74 -2.21
CA GLY A 123 8.13 13.79 -1.76
C GLY A 123 7.85 12.33 -2.11
N TRP A 124 6.88 12.06 -2.99
CA TRP A 124 6.72 10.75 -3.60
C TRP A 124 7.84 10.49 -4.61
N GLU A 125 8.69 9.48 -4.34
CA GLU A 125 9.89 9.20 -5.15
C GLU A 125 9.78 7.97 -6.05
N ASP A 126 8.73 7.16 -5.91
CA ASP A 126 8.55 5.87 -6.60
C ASP A 126 7.85 5.99 -7.96
N ASP A 127 7.98 7.14 -8.60
CA ASP A 127 7.35 7.42 -9.89
C ASP A 127 8.11 6.86 -11.08
N GLU A 128 7.36 6.34 -12.06
CA GLU A 128 7.91 5.90 -13.35
C GLU A 128 8.57 7.05 -14.14
N HIS A 129 8.10 8.27 -13.94
CA HIS A 129 8.55 9.49 -14.61
C HIS A 129 8.17 10.70 -13.75
N PRO A 130 8.77 11.88 -13.95
CA PRO A 130 8.35 13.09 -13.23
C PRO A 130 6.84 13.35 -13.33
N THR A 131 6.18 13.62 -12.22
CA THR A 131 4.74 13.89 -12.14
C THR A 131 4.48 15.28 -11.56
N PHE A 132 3.22 15.69 -11.52
CA PHE A 132 2.78 16.83 -10.73
C PHE A 132 2.54 16.41 -9.29
N GLU A 133 2.94 17.28 -8.37
CA GLU A 133 2.70 17.11 -6.93
C GLU A 133 1.46 17.90 -6.48
N SER A 134 0.79 17.43 -5.43
CA SER A 134 -0.47 18.01 -4.94
C SER A 134 -0.29 19.40 -4.35
N ASP A 135 0.92 19.75 -3.90
CA ASP A 135 1.24 21.08 -3.38
C ASP A 135 1.49 22.11 -4.49
N GLU A 136 1.86 21.65 -5.69
CA GLU A 136 2.08 22.47 -6.89
C GLU A 136 0.77 22.86 -7.60
N ILE A 137 -0.21 21.95 -7.62
CA ILE A 137 -1.44 22.11 -8.39
C ILE A 137 -2.51 22.79 -7.54
N LYS A 138 -3.06 23.90 -8.04
CA LYS A 138 -4.17 24.59 -7.40
C LYS A 138 -5.51 24.02 -7.79
N ILE A 139 -6.49 24.14 -6.90
CA ILE A 139 -7.88 23.78 -7.16
C ILE A 139 -8.40 24.48 -8.42
N GLU A 140 -8.06 25.76 -8.61
CA GLU A 140 -8.45 26.53 -9.80
C GLU A 140 -7.82 26.03 -11.11
N ASN A 141 -6.74 25.24 -11.05
CA ASN A 141 -6.05 24.81 -12.25
C ASN A 141 -6.81 23.73 -13.02
N ILE A 142 -7.79 23.04 -12.44
CA ILE A 142 -8.50 21.96 -13.15
C ILE A 142 -9.61 22.52 -14.04
N ASP A 143 -9.75 21.99 -15.26
CA ASP A 143 -10.94 22.17 -16.07
C ASP A 143 -12.08 21.25 -15.60
N TYR A 144 -12.80 21.66 -14.55
CA TYR A 144 -13.92 20.90 -14.00
C TYR A 144 -15.12 20.75 -14.96
N LYS A 145 -15.16 21.46 -16.10
CA LYS A 145 -16.18 21.18 -17.13
C LYS A 145 -15.86 19.88 -17.85
N LYS A 146 -14.58 19.61 -18.09
CA LYS A 146 -14.09 18.35 -18.69
C LYS A 146 -13.98 17.25 -17.64
N TYR A 147 -13.57 17.61 -16.42
CA TYR A 147 -13.30 16.68 -15.31
C TYR A 147 -14.05 17.06 -14.04
N PRO A 148 -15.40 16.91 -14.02
CA PRO A 148 -16.19 17.23 -12.83
C PRO A 148 -15.99 16.23 -11.69
N LYS A 149 -15.37 15.07 -11.96
CA LYS A 149 -15.12 14.02 -10.98
C LYS A 149 -13.68 13.53 -11.03
N LEU A 150 -13.07 13.39 -9.86
CA LEU A 150 -11.72 12.87 -9.64
C LEU A 150 -11.78 11.73 -8.62
N GLY A 151 -10.83 10.82 -8.68
CA GLY A 151 -10.57 9.89 -7.58
C GLY A 151 -9.56 10.50 -6.63
N PHE A 152 -9.65 10.11 -5.36
CA PHE A 152 -8.66 10.41 -4.34
C PHE A 152 -8.39 9.14 -3.55
N ILE A 153 -7.12 8.86 -3.31
CA ILE A 153 -6.67 7.74 -2.49
C ILE A 153 -5.75 8.28 -1.41
N PHE A 154 -5.94 7.79 -0.19
CA PHE A 154 -5.05 8.01 0.94
C PHE A 154 -4.62 6.66 1.47
N ASP A 155 -3.36 6.56 1.88
CA ASP A 155 -2.72 5.30 2.25
C ASP A 155 -2.78 4.28 1.11
N PHE A 156 -1.69 4.17 0.34
CA PHE A 156 -1.62 3.21 -0.76
C PHE A 156 -1.57 1.75 -0.29
N GLY A 157 -1.24 1.50 0.99
CA GLY A 157 -1.27 0.16 1.58
C GLY A 157 -2.71 -0.29 1.82
N ASP A 158 -3.47 0.54 2.52
CA ASP A 158 -4.84 0.21 2.95
C ASP A 158 -5.92 0.59 1.92
N GLY A 159 -5.56 1.46 0.96
CA GLY A 159 -6.41 1.80 -0.17
C GLY A 159 -7.66 2.58 0.21
N HIS A 160 -7.54 3.59 1.07
CA HIS A 160 -8.69 4.43 1.42
C HIS A 160 -9.09 5.32 0.24
N GLU A 161 -10.12 4.87 -0.48
CA GLU A 161 -10.57 5.50 -1.72
C GLU A 161 -11.80 6.38 -1.56
N PHE A 162 -11.76 7.50 -2.27
CA PHE A 162 -12.80 8.52 -2.31
C PHE A 162 -13.14 8.93 -3.75
N ASP A 163 -14.41 9.23 -3.98
CA ASP A 163 -14.87 9.97 -5.13
C ASP A 163 -15.02 11.45 -4.79
N ILE A 164 -14.40 12.31 -5.57
CA ILE A 164 -14.53 13.78 -5.46
C ILE A 164 -15.35 14.27 -6.65
N GLU A 165 -16.47 14.94 -6.38
CA GLU A 165 -17.34 15.53 -7.40
C GLU A 165 -17.50 17.03 -7.16
N MET A 166 -17.14 17.84 -8.15
CA MET A 166 -17.42 19.28 -8.14
C MET A 166 -18.91 19.50 -8.44
N ILE A 167 -19.64 20.04 -7.46
CA ILE A 167 -21.10 20.21 -7.54
C ILE A 167 -21.53 21.68 -7.69
N ASN A 168 -20.68 22.63 -7.30
CA ASN A 168 -21.00 24.05 -7.40
C ASN A 168 -19.74 24.92 -7.47
N MET A 169 -19.90 26.14 -7.98
CA MET A 169 -18.87 27.17 -7.98
C MET A 169 -19.49 28.53 -7.68
N ARG A 170 -18.84 29.32 -6.84
CA ARG A 170 -19.27 30.69 -6.50
C ARG A 170 -18.06 31.60 -6.31
N MET A 171 -18.27 32.92 -6.30
CA MET A 171 -17.20 33.83 -5.89
C MET A 171 -17.04 33.82 -4.36
N LEU A 172 -15.81 34.06 -3.90
CA LEU A 172 -15.53 34.30 -2.49
C LEU A 172 -16.37 35.49 -1.98
N GLY A 173 -17.03 35.29 -0.85
CA GLY A 173 -17.85 36.33 -0.22
C GLY A 173 -17.01 37.47 0.33
N LYS A 174 -17.59 38.68 0.43
CA LYS A 174 -16.87 39.88 0.91
C LYS A 174 -16.32 39.76 2.33
N ASN A 175 -16.94 38.93 3.17
CA ASN A 175 -16.58 38.73 4.58
C ASN A 175 -15.87 37.40 4.83
N GLU A 176 -15.62 36.60 3.79
CA GLU A 176 -14.91 35.33 3.92
C GLU A 176 -13.42 35.56 3.68
N VAL A 177 -12.57 34.96 4.50
CA VAL A 177 -11.12 34.97 4.32
C VAL A 177 -10.65 33.62 3.79
N VAL A 178 -9.59 33.61 3.00
CA VAL A 178 -9.09 32.38 2.34
C VAL A 178 -8.66 31.33 3.36
N ASP A 179 -8.08 31.76 4.48
CA ASP A 179 -7.56 30.86 5.53
C ASP A 179 -8.67 30.10 6.29
N GLU A 180 -9.94 30.46 6.11
CA GLU A 180 -11.09 29.70 6.61
C GLU A 180 -11.45 28.50 5.71
N PHE A 181 -10.70 28.28 4.62
CA PHE A 181 -10.87 27.15 3.71
C PHE A 181 -9.64 26.22 3.80
N PRO A 182 -9.76 24.93 3.43
CA PRO A 182 -10.99 24.23 3.08
C PRO A 182 -11.93 24.15 4.30
N LYS A 183 -13.24 24.28 4.06
CA LYS A 183 -14.23 24.11 5.13
C LYS A 183 -15.27 23.07 4.75
N MET A 184 -15.56 22.20 5.70
CA MET A 184 -16.65 21.25 5.59
C MET A 184 -17.98 21.98 5.87
N THR A 185 -18.91 21.89 4.93
CA THR A 185 -20.24 22.53 5.02
C THR A 185 -21.37 21.53 5.28
N ASP A 186 -21.14 20.25 5.02
CA ASP A 186 -22.11 19.19 5.29
C ASP A 186 -21.42 17.83 5.49
N ILE A 187 -22.06 16.95 6.24
CA ILE A 187 -21.53 15.65 6.65
C ILE A 187 -22.63 14.60 6.71
N ARG A 188 -22.33 13.40 6.20
CA ARG A 188 -23.16 12.22 6.39
C ARG A 188 -22.33 10.98 6.67
N GLY A 189 -22.86 10.15 7.57
CA GLY A 189 -22.26 8.87 7.92
C GLY A 189 -21.09 9.04 8.89
N VAL A 190 -20.91 8.03 9.74
CA VAL A 190 -19.79 7.95 10.67
C VAL A 190 -18.56 7.52 9.88
N ALA A 191 -17.46 8.28 10.00
CA ALA A 191 -16.19 7.89 9.40
C ALA A 191 -15.79 6.48 9.89
N PRO A 192 -15.09 5.68 9.08
CA PRO A 192 -14.42 4.51 9.62
C PRO A 192 -13.28 4.95 10.56
N GLU A 193 -12.84 4.05 11.44
CA GLU A 193 -11.53 4.21 12.06
C GLU A 193 -10.45 4.16 10.96
N GLN A 194 -9.33 4.88 11.16
CA GLN A 194 -8.25 4.93 10.16
C GLN A 194 -7.65 3.54 9.98
N TYR A 195 -7.09 3.04 11.06
CA TYR A 195 -6.72 1.67 11.25
C TYR A 195 -7.70 1.15 12.28
N PRO A 196 -8.84 0.55 11.89
CA PRO A 196 -9.53 -0.29 12.84
C PRO A 196 -8.45 -1.23 13.34
N PHE A 197 -8.26 -1.29 14.67
CA PHE A 197 -7.50 -2.39 15.21
C PHE A 197 -8.06 -3.62 14.52
N CYS A 198 -7.19 -4.45 13.95
CA CYS A 198 -7.59 -5.79 13.60
C CYS A 198 -7.97 -6.47 14.93
N ASP A 199 -9.16 -6.17 15.42
CA ASP A 199 -10.14 -7.15 15.84
C ASP A 199 -10.56 -7.89 14.52
N ASP A 200 -9.64 -8.35 13.67
CA ASP A 200 -9.26 -9.73 13.86
C ASP A 200 -9.51 -10.16 15.32
N GLU A 201 -10.69 -10.73 15.50
CA GLU A 201 -10.77 -12.14 15.89
C GLU A 201 -9.65 -13.00 15.24
N PHE A 202 -8.38 -12.61 15.28
CA PHE A 202 -7.51 -13.18 16.24
C PHE A 202 -7.85 -12.56 17.64
N GLU A 203 -8.93 -12.98 18.32
CA GLU A 203 -8.78 -14.22 19.08
C GLU A 203 -7.73 -15.07 18.39
N SER A 204 -6.47 -14.70 18.62
CA SER A 204 -5.61 -15.70 19.13
C SER A 204 -6.51 -16.35 20.20
N GLU A 205 -7.20 -17.42 19.81
CA GLU A 205 -6.73 -18.70 20.23
C GLU A 205 -5.16 -18.70 20.20
N PHE A 206 -4.50 -17.87 21.01
CA PHE A 206 -3.91 -18.39 22.20
C PHE A 206 -5.09 -19.09 22.93
N GLU A 207 -5.52 -20.26 22.41
CA GLU A 207 -5.47 -21.44 23.24
C GLU A 207 -4.14 -21.23 23.91
N GLU A 208 -4.15 -20.85 25.20
CA GLU A 208 -2.92 -20.70 25.95
C GLU A 208 -2.12 -21.93 25.57
N ILE A 209 -1.17 -21.80 24.62
CA ILE A 209 -0.66 -23.01 23.96
C ILE A 209 0.07 -23.63 25.11
N ASP A 210 -0.49 -24.70 25.65
CA ASP A 210 0.03 -25.19 26.90
C ASP A 210 1.44 -25.62 26.56
N LYS A 211 2.38 -25.40 27.45
CA LYS A 211 3.72 -25.93 27.26
C LYS A 211 3.65 -27.43 26.92
N GLN A 212 2.64 -28.12 27.46
CA GLN A 212 2.33 -29.50 27.13
C GLN A 212 1.96 -29.71 25.64
N GLU A 213 1.17 -28.82 25.05
CA GLU A 213 0.75 -28.90 23.65
C GLU A 213 1.93 -28.62 22.68
N VAL A 214 2.78 -27.64 23.00
CA VAL A 214 4.03 -27.42 22.25
C VAL A 214 4.93 -28.66 22.29
N ASP A 215 5.07 -29.27 23.48
CA ASP A 215 5.86 -30.49 23.68
C ASP A 215 5.25 -31.72 22.96
N GLU A 216 3.93 -31.78 22.82
CA GLU A 216 3.21 -32.83 22.09
C GLU A 216 3.37 -32.64 20.57
N ARG A 217 3.11 -31.44 20.05
CA ARG A 217 3.26 -31.12 18.62
C ARG A 217 4.70 -31.32 18.14
N LYS A 218 5.68 -30.96 18.96
CA LYS A 218 7.10 -31.22 18.67
C LYS A 218 7.41 -32.71 18.46
N LYS A 219 6.82 -33.59 19.28
CA LYS A 219 7.00 -35.04 19.12
C LYS A 219 6.32 -35.55 17.85
N GLU A 220 5.13 -35.03 17.52
CA GLU A 220 4.42 -35.39 16.29
C GLU A 220 5.23 -35.02 15.05
N ILE A 221 5.74 -33.79 14.99
CA ILE A 221 6.60 -33.31 13.89
C ILE A 221 7.85 -34.19 13.75
N GLU A 222 8.51 -34.54 14.85
CA GLU A 222 9.67 -35.44 14.80
C GLU A 222 9.32 -36.86 14.30
N ILE A 223 8.13 -37.36 14.62
CA ILE A 223 7.61 -38.64 14.11
C ILE A 223 7.29 -38.53 12.62
N GLU A 224 6.62 -37.47 12.19
CA GLU A 224 6.25 -37.21 10.80
C GLU A 224 7.48 -37.05 9.91
N LEU A 225 8.46 -36.25 10.33
CA LEU A 225 9.76 -36.11 9.65
C LEU A 225 10.48 -37.46 9.53
N ASN A 226 10.53 -38.25 10.60
CA ASN A 226 11.13 -39.59 10.55
C ASN A 226 10.39 -40.53 9.60
N ASN A 227 9.05 -40.49 9.60
CA ASN A 227 8.25 -41.31 8.70
C ASN A 227 8.47 -40.90 7.25
N LEU A 228 8.59 -39.60 6.99
CA LEU A 228 8.88 -39.06 5.67
C LEU A 228 10.30 -39.45 5.22
N LEU A 229 11.32 -39.30 6.06
CA LEU A 229 12.69 -39.75 5.78
C LEU A 229 12.74 -41.24 5.45
N LYS A 230 12.00 -42.09 6.18
CA LYS A 230 11.89 -43.53 5.90
C LYS A 230 11.14 -43.83 4.61
N LYS A 231 10.00 -43.16 4.37
CA LYS A 231 9.18 -43.30 3.17
C LYS A 231 10.00 -43.01 1.92
N HIS A 232 10.80 -41.95 1.97
CA HIS A 232 11.63 -41.50 0.85
C HIS A 232 13.00 -42.18 0.80
N LYS A 233 13.37 -43.01 1.79
CA LYS A 233 14.72 -43.57 1.93
C LYS A 233 15.77 -42.47 1.79
N SER A 234 15.62 -41.44 2.61
CA SER A 234 16.58 -40.35 2.68
C SER A 234 17.91 -40.85 3.24
N ASP A 235 19.01 -40.30 2.73
CA ASP A 235 20.35 -40.54 3.29
C ASP A 235 20.61 -39.67 4.53
N PHE A 236 19.69 -38.75 4.83
CA PHE A 236 19.73 -37.85 5.98
C PHE A 236 18.87 -38.40 7.12
N ASP A 237 19.29 -38.13 8.35
CA ASP A 237 18.53 -38.44 9.55
C ASP A 237 17.83 -37.19 10.13
N LEU A 238 17.00 -37.41 11.14
CA LEU A 238 16.28 -36.32 11.80
C LEU A 238 17.25 -35.32 12.47
N GLU A 239 18.40 -35.79 12.96
CA GLU A 239 19.39 -34.92 13.62
C GLU A 239 19.98 -33.91 12.64
N TYR A 240 20.21 -34.31 11.38
CA TYR A 240 20.63 -33.38 10.34
C TYR A 240 19.63 -32.24 10.10
N ILE A 241 18.33 -32.53 10.09
CA ILE A 241 17.29 -31.50 9.95
C ILE A 241 17.25 -30.57 11.17
N LYS A 242 17.36 -31.15 12.37
CA LYS A 242 17.44 -30.36 13.62
C LYS A 242 18.67 -29.46 13.64
N ASP A 243 19.81 -29.90 13.12
CA ASP A 243 21.04 -29.11 13.06
C ASP A 243 20.91 -27.92 12.10
N ILE A 244 20.22 -28.10 10.96
CA ILE A 244 19.90 -27.00 10.02
C ILE A 244 19.06 -25.93 10.72
N ILE A 245 17.99 -26.33 11.41
CA ILE A 245 17.10 -25.39 12.10
C ILE A 245 17.83 -24.75 13.29
N LEU A 246 18.58 -25.53 14.06
CA LEU A 246 19.29 -25.02 15.23
C LEU A 246 20.32 -23.96 14.84
N ASN A 247 21.06 -24.16 13.74
CA ASN A 247 22.10 -23.25 13.27
C ASN A 247 21.67 -22.42 12.06
N GLU A 248 20.38 -22.05 11.98
CA GLU A 248 19.90 -21.15 10.93
C GLU A 248 20.72 -19.85 10.90
N ASP A 249 21.25 -19.52 9.72
CA ASP A 249 22.01 -18.29 9.48
C ASP A 249 21.25 -17.37 8.50
N ASP A 250 20.39 -17.90 7.61
CA ASP A 250 19.62 -17.15 6.60
C ASP A 250 18.25 -17.79 6.26
N LYS A 251 17.37 -17.03 5.57
CA LYS A 251 16.01 -17.50 5.15
C LYS A 251 16.02 -18.71 4.19
N ASP A 252 17.15 -19.00 3.57
CA ASP A 252 17.29 -20.12 2.62
C ASP A 252 17.41 -21.48 3.31
N ASP A 253 17.62 -21.52 4.64
CA ASP A 253 17.79 -22.77 5.40
C ASP A 253 16.52 -23.61 5.44
N LEU A 254 15.33 -22.98 5.41
CA LEU A 254 14.06 -23.69 5.27
C LEU A 254 13.99 -24.45 3.94
N MET A 255 14.48 -23.84 2.85
CA MET A 255 14.51 -24.48 1.53
C MET A 255 15.51 -25.63 1.47
N LYS A 256 16.57 -25.60 2.30
CA LYS A 256 17.46 -26.77 2.45
C LYS A 256 16.71 -27.96 3.02
N ILE A 257 15.81 -27.76 3.98
CA ILE A 257 14.97 -28.82 4.55
C ILE A 257 14.01 -29.38 3.49
N VAL A 258 13.32 -28.50 2.76
CA VAL A 258 12.41 -28.91 1.67
C VAL A 258 13.16 -29.71 0.60
N SER A 259 14.40 -29.31 0.27
CA SER A 259 15.22 -30.00 -0.73
C SER A 259 15.67 -31.42 -0.34
N ILE A 260 15.67 -31.77 0.95
CA ILE A 260 15.98 -33.13 1.42
C ILE A 260 14.90 -34.12 0.95
N PHE A 261 13.66 -33.62 0.82
CA PHE A 261 12.49 -34.42 0.48
C PHE A 261 12.05 -34.25 -0.98
N ASP A 262 12.42 -33.14 -1.64
CA ASP A 262 12.09 -32.89 -3.04
C ASP A 262 12.85 -33.83 -3.99
N ARG A 263 12.09 -34.72 -4.64
CA ARG A 263 12.58 -35.63 -5.70
C ARG A 263 11.86 -35.43 -7.03
N GLY A 264 11.20 -34.28 -7.23
CA GLY A 264 10.41 -33.99 -8.44
C GLY A 264 9.10 -34.77 -8.52
N GLY A 265 8.44 -34.97 -7.38
CA GLY A 265 7.17 -35.70 -7.23
C GLY A 265 5.92 -34.88 -7.56
N ASP A 266 4.74 -35.42 -7.22
CA ASP A 266 3.43 -34.78 -7.40
C ASP A 266 3.29 -33.49 -6.56
N ALA A 267 2.57 -32.49 -7.07
CA ALA A 267 2.42 -31.18 -6.45
C ALA A 267 1.82 -31.26 -5.03
N THR A 268 0.94 -32.22 -4.79
CA THR A 268 0.32 -32.49 -3.49
C THR A 268 1.34 -32.97 -2.44
N GLU A 269 2.39 -33.69 -2.86
CA GLU A 269 3.43 -34.16 -1.94
C GLU A 269 4.36 -33.01 -1.54
N PHE A 270 4.62 -32.08 -2.46
CA PHE A 270 5.40 -30.88 -2.19
C PHE A 270 4.72 -29.96 -1.17
N GLU A 271 3.40 -29.75 -1.26
CA GLU A 271 2.64 -28.97 -0.29
C GLU A 271 2.76 -29.56 1.13
N ASN A 272 2.58 -30.88 1.28
CA ASN A 272 2.74 -31.56 2.57
C ASN A 272 4.17 -31.45 3.14
N ILE A 273 5.19 -31.49 2.28
CA ILE A 273 6.59 -31.32 2.68
C ILE A 273 6.84 -29.89 3.18
N LEU A 274 6.29 -28.90 2.47
CA LEU A 274 6.46 -27.49 2.80
C LEU A 274 5.77 -27.14 4.12
N GLU A 275 4.56 -27.67 4.33
CA GLU A 275 3.82 -27.54 5.59
C GLU A 275 4.63 -28.13 6.75
N LEU A 276 5.09 -29.38 6.62
CA LEU A 276 5.88 -30.03 7.66
C LEU A 276 7.23 -29.34 7.93
N ALA A 277 7.89 -28.81 6.90
CA ALA A 277 9.12 -28.05 7.06
C ALA A 277 8.87 -26.72 7.81
N THR A 278 7.75 -26.07 7.53
CA THR A 278 7.31 -24.84 8.22
C THR A 278 6.98 -25.12 9.68
N ASP A 279 6.28 -26.22 9.96
CA ASP A 279 6.00 -26.67 11.33
C ASP A 279 7.27 -27.01 12.10
N ALA A 280 8.19 -27.74 11.47
CA ALA A 280 9.49 -28.02 12.05
C ALA A 280 10.24 -26.73 12.41
N TRP A 281 10.20 -25.73 11.53
CA TRP A 281 10.78 -24.42 11.78
C TRP A 281 10.13 -23.70 12.98
N ASN A 282 8.81 -23.77 13.12
CA ASN A 282 8.10 -23.07 14.19
C ASN A 282 8.20 -23.74 15.56
N TYR A 283 8.38 -25.06 15.61
CA TYR A 283 8.31 -25.85 16.86
C TYR A 283 9.66 -26.43 17.32
N LEU A 284 10.69 -26.47 16.48
CA LEU A 284 12.02 -26.95 16.87
C LEU A 284 12.93 -25.81 17.37
N PRO A 285 13.94 -26.10 18.21
CA PRO A 285 14.81 -25.10 18.81
C PRO A 285 15.73 -24.35 17.84
N HIS A 286 15.91 -23.06 18.07
CA HIS A 286 16.82 -22.19 17.31
C HIS A 286 17.93 -21.63 18.19
N LYS A 287 19.15 -21.55 17.68
CA LYS A 287 20.28 -20.94 18.41
C LYS A 287 20.09 -19.45 18.63
N ASN A 288 19.53 -18.74 17.65
CA ASN A 288 19.23 -17.30 17.75
C ASN A 288 18.17 -17.00 18.82
N LEU A 289 17.31 -17.97 19.12
CA LEU A 289 16.30 -17.91 20.18
C LEU A 289 16.78 -18.56 21.50
N LYS A 290 18.09 -18.70 21.70
CA LYS A 290 18.70 -19.29 22.90
C LYS A 290 18.26 -20.74 23.18
N GLY A 291 18.00 -21.50 22.12
CA GLY A 291 17.55 -22.90 22.21
C GLY A 291 16.05 -23.06 22.44
N LEU A 292 15.27 -22.01 22.20
CA LEU A 292 13.80 -22.05 22.16
C LEU A 292 13.32 -22.09 20.71
N SER A 293 12.10 -22.58 20.48
CA SER A 293 11.37 -22.43 19.22
C SER A 293 10.55 -21.14 19.17
N PRO A 294 10.16 -20.65 17.97
CA PRO A 294 9.20 -19.55 17.84
C PRO A 294 7.93 -19.77 18.66
N ALA A 295 7.37 -20.99 18.66
CA ALA A 295 6.21 -21.35 19.46
C ALA A 295 6.48 -21.25 20.98
N GLU A 296 7.66 -21.67 21.46
CA GLU A 296 8.04 -21.54 22.87
C GLU A 296 8.27 -20.08 23.30
N VAL A 297 8.72 -19.22 22.39
CA VAL A 297 8.90 -17.78 22.65
C VAL A 297 7.54 -17.07 22.76
N ALA A 298 6.54 -17.52 22.03
CA ALA A 298 5.18 -16.99 22.05
C ALA A 298 4.41 -17.35 23.34
N LEU A 299 4.91 -18.29 24.17
CA LEU A 299 4.30 -18.61 25.46
C LEU A 299 4.33 -17.41 26.41
N PRO A 300 3.22 -17.11 27.12
CA PRO A 300 3.17 -16.00 28.06
C PRO A 300 4.24 -16.18 29.15
N GLN A 301 5.25 -15.31 29.13
CA GLN A 301 6.31 -15.29 30.13
C GLN A 301 5.70 -14.88 31.47
N GLY A 302 5.47 -15.86 32.35
CA GLY A 302 4.91 -15.63 33.67
C GLY A 302 5.59 -14.46 34.37
N VAL A 303 4.82 -13.41 34.65
CA VAL A 303 5.25 -12.22 35.38
C VAL A 303 5.83 -12.66 36.72
N LYS A 304 7.16 -12.74 36.81
CA LYS A 304 7.84 -12.83 38.10
C LYS A 304 7.77 -11.46 38.75
N THR A 305 6.73 -11.29 39.56
CA THR A 305 6.63 -10.23 40.55
C THR A 305 7.89 -10.21 41.41
N LYS A 306 8.59 -9.07 41.39
CA LYS A 306 9.50 -8.64 42.45
C LYS A 306 9.13 -7.22 42.83
#